data_AF-A0A3N5N8X5-F1
#
_entry.id   AF-A0A3N5N8X5-F1
#
_cell.length_a   1.000
_cell.length_b   1.000
_cell.length_c   1.000
_cell.angle_alpha   90.00
_cell.angle_beta   90.00
_cell.angle_gamma   90.00
#
_symmetry.space_group_name_H-M   'P 1'
#
loop_
_entity.id
_entity.type
_entity.pdbx_description
1 polymer ?
#
loop_
_entity_poly.entity_id
_entity_poly.type
_entity_poly.pdbx_seq_one_letter_code
_entity_poly.pdbx_strand_id
1 'polypeptide(L)'
;MTVAGMAGAIAMIMSSTIANVAVPTVMGAFGVGQDQAQWLATGFIATMVASQLLNAWFVRALGVRVAFLVINAVFFAGTAIAFFGPSFEMVVLGRVLQGFSAGIVQPMTMGLIFVQFPPNRRGQAMGLHSMGIQIAPMLGPMIGGLIIDTVGWREIFLVPVPICAMAVFLGMLYLPGREEQGALPKFDWLGYSL
;
A
#
# COMPACT_ATOMS: atom_id res chain seq x y z
N MET A 1 -14.79 -7.16 8.19
CA MET A 1 -13.34 -7.02 8.46
C MET A 1 -12.47 -7.34 7.24
N THR A 2 -12.63 -8.49 6.56
CA THR A 2 -11.84 -8.83 5.36
C THR A 2 -11.99 -7.84 4.22
N VAL A 3 -13.22 -7.36 3.96
CA VAL A 3 -13.51 -6.39 2.89
C VAL A 3 -12.71 -5.10 3.06
N ALA A 4 -12.50 -4.64 4.30
CA ALA A 4 -11.70 -3.45 4.59
C ALA A 4 -10.21 -3.67 4.22
N GLY A 5 -9.64 -4.80 4.64
CA GLY A 5 -8.27 -5.17 4.28
C GLY A 5 -8.09 -5.32 2.76
N MET A 6 -9.04 -5.98 2.10
CA MET A 6 -9.05 -6.16 0.65
C MET A 6 -9.10 -4.81 -0.08
N ALA A 7 -10.01 -3.91 0.31
CA ALA A 7 -10.12 -2.58 -0.30
C ALA A 7 -8.84 -1.76 -0.13
N GLY A 8 -8.23 -1.78 1.07
CA GLY A 8 -6.95 -1.11 1.32
C GLY A 8 -5.82 -1.67 0.47
N ALA A 9 -5.67 -2.99 0.38
CA ALA A 9 -4.63 -3.61 -0.42
C ALA A 9 -4.78 -3.28 -1.92
N ILE A 10 -6.01 -3.33 -2.43
CA ILE A 10 -6.35 -3.00 -3.82
C ILE A 10 -6.00 -1.53 -4.13
N ALA A 11 -6.38 -0.60 -3.25
CA ALA A 11 -6.08 0.82 -3.41
C ALA A 11 -4.57 1.09 -3.43
N MET A 12 -3.82 0.46 -2.54
CA MET A 12 -2.37 0.63 -2.46
C MET A 12 -1.66 0.06 -3.71
N ILE A 13 -2.13 -1.06 -4.25
CA ILE A 13 -1.60 -1.62 -5.51
C ILE A 13 -1.93 -0.70 -6.69
N MET A 14 -3.14 -0.14 -6.72
CA MET A 14 -3.54 0.86 -7.71
C MET A 14 -2.64 2.11 -7.66
N SER A 15 -2.20 2.55 -6.48
CA SER A 15 -1.22 3.65 -6.34
C SER A 15 0.09 3.36 -7.07
N SER A 16 0.52 2.09 -7.13
CA SER A 16 1.74 1.70 -7.82
C SER A 16 1.64 1.98 -9.32
N THR A 17 0.54 1.54 -9.93
CA THR A 17 0.35 1.58 -11.38
C THR A 17 0.03 2.97 -11.90
N ILE A 18 -0.79 3.75 -11.18
CA ILE A 18 -1.11 5.13 -11.56
C ILE A 18 0.17 5.97 -11.64
N ALA A 19 1.08 5.83 -10.67
CA ALA A 19 2.32 6.61 -10.63
C ALA A 19 3.26 6.31 -11.81
N ASN A 20 3.24 5.09 -12.35
CA ASN A 20 4.05 4.73 -13.51
C ASN A 20 3.63 5.50 -14.78
N VAL A 21 2.36 5.88 -14.88
CA VAL A 21 1.86 6.70 -16.01
C VAL A 21 2.34 8.15 -15.91
N ALA A 22 2.58 8.63 -14.70
CA ALA A 22 3.05 10.00 -14.47
C ALA A 22 4.56 10.20 -14.67
N VAL A 23 5.34 9.14 -14.86
CA VAL A 23 6.81 9.22 -14.97
C VAL A 23 7.27 10.27 -15.99
N PRO A 24 6.77 10.29 -17.25
CA PRO A 24 7.19 11.30 -18.23
C PRO A 24 6.82 12.73 -17.81
N THR A 25 5.66 12.92 -17.19
CA THR A 25 5.20 14.24 -16.73
C THR A 25 6.03 14.73 -15.55
N VAL A 26 6.42 13.83 -14.63
CA VAL A 26 7.30 14.15 -13.51
C VAL A 26 8.70 14.52 -13.99
N MET A 27 9.23 13.81 -15.01
CA MET A 27 10.51 14.17 -15.64
C MET A 27 10.50 15.61 -16.14
N GLY A 28 9.46 16.00 -16.87
CA GLY A 28 9.29 17.38 -17.35
C GLY A 28 9.12 18.40 -16.21
N ALA A 29 8.37 18.04 -15.16
CA ALA A 29 8.08 18.95 -14.05
C ALA A 29 9.32 19.29 -13.19
N PHE A 30 10.24 18.34 -13.01
CA PHE A 30 11.45 18.55 -12.20
C PHE A 30 12.74 18.65 -13.02
N GLY A 31 12.68 18.48 -14.34
CA GLY A 31 13.86 18.49 -15.21
C GLY A 31 14.82 17.32 -14.95
N VAL A 32 14.31 16.19 -14.48
CA VAL A 32 15.11 15.00 -14.12
C VAL A 32 15.21 14.00 -15.27
N GLY A 33 16.31 13.25 -15.31
CA GLY A 33 16.53 12.17 -16.27
C GLY A 33 15.59 10.99 -16.07
N GLN A 34 15.48 10.12 -17.08
CA GLN A 34 14.65 8.92 -17.02
C GLN A 34 15.12 7.93 -15.95
N ASP A 35 16.44 7.80 -15.79
CA ASP A 35 17.10 7.02 -14.75
C ASP A 35 16.68 7.47 -13.35
N GLN A 36 16.62 8.78 -13.13
CA GLN A 36 16.14 9.36 -11.87
C GLN A 36 14.64 9.12 -11.70
N ALA A 37 13.82 9.43 -12.70
CA ALA A 37 12.37 9.30 -12.60
C ALA A 37 11.88 7.87 -12.34
N GLN A 38 12.62 6.84 -12.78
CA GLN A 38 12.34 5.44 -12.46
C GLN A 38 12.34 5.13 -10.96
N TRP A 39 12.99 5.94 -10.12
CA TRP A 39 12.95 5.78 -8.66
C TRP A 39 11.55 5.89 -8.07
N LEU A 40 10.60 6.53 -8.75
CA LEU A 40 9.18 6.55 -8.34
C LEU A 40 8.54 5.17 -8.30
N ALA A 41 8.90 4.32 -9.26
CA ALA A 41 8.43 2.95 -9.38
C ALA A 41 9.29 2.02 -8.52
N THR A 42 10.61 2.11 -8.70
CA THR A 42 11.58 1.23 -8.04
C THR A 42 11.55 1.40 -6.52
N GLY A 43 11.52 2.64 -6.01
CA GLY A 43 11.48 2.89 -4.57
C GLY A 43 10.22 2.32 -3.92
N PHE A 44 9.07 2.43 -4.60
CA PHE A 44 7.82 1.82 -4.14
C PHE A 44 7.91 0.29 -4.12
N ILE A 45 8.32 -0.34 -5.23
CA ILE A 45 8.34 -1.80 -5.35
C ILE A 45 9.38 -2.42 -4.41
N ALA A 46 10.58 -1.84 -4.33
CA ALA A 46 11.65 -2.33 -3.47
C ALA A 46 11.22 -2.34 -1.99
N THR A 47 10.60 -1.25 -1.54
CA THR A 47 10.13 -1.13 -0.15
C THR A 47 8.88 -1.97 0.11
N MET A 48 8.01 -2.13 -0.89
CA MET A 48 6.89 -3.06 -0.83
C MET A 48 7.39 -4.50 -0.60
N VAL A 49 8.34 -4.97 -1.41
CA VAL A 49 8.88 -6.33 -1.29
C VAL A 49 9.61 -6.52 0.04
N ALA A 50 10.47 -5.57 0.44
CA ALA A 50 11.20 -5.65 1.70
C ALA A 50 10.26 -5.69 2.93
N SER A 51 9.19 -4.89 2.92
CA SER A 51 8.26 -4.79 4.03
C SER A 51 7.27 -5.96 4.13
N GLN A 52 7.08 -6.76 3.06
CA GLN A 52 6.28 -7.99 3.13
C GLN A 52 6.81 -8.97 4.18
N LEU A 53 8.13 -9.07 4.33
CA LEU A 53 8.77 -9.95 5.33
C LEU A 53 8.52 -9.47 6.77
N LEU A 54 8.38 -8.15 6.95
CA LEU A 54 8.16 -7.54 8.26
C LEU A 54 6.74 -7.74 8.79
N ASN A 55 5.79 -8.07 7.93
CA ASN A 55 4.38 -8.18 8.30
C ASN A 55 4.15 -9.11 9.50
N ALA A 56 4.77 -10.30 9.50
CA ALA A 56 4.57 -11.29 10.56
C ALA A 56 4.99 -10.75 11.93
N TRP A 57 6.11 -10.02 11.98
CA TRP A 57 6.55 -9.35 13.20
C TRP A 57 5.63 -8.18 13.57
N PHE A 58 5.27 -7.34 12.59
CA PHE A 58 4.46 -6.14 12.78
C PHE A 58 3.08 -6.46 13.37
N VAL A 59 2.42 -7.48 12.80
CA VAL A 59 1.11 -7.96 13.27
C VAL A 59 1.20 -8.63 14.63
N ARG A 60 2.27 -9.40 14.93
CA ARG A 60 2.47 -9.99 16.25
C ARG A 60 2.76 -8.95 17.33
N ALA A 61 3.55 -7.93 17.00
CA ALA A 61 3.97 -6.90 17.95
C ALA A 61 2.82 -5.94 18.32
N LEU A 62 2.06 -5.49 17.32
CA LEU A 62 1.04 -4.45 17.48
C LEU A 62 -0.40 -5.01 17.55
N GLY A 63 -0.62 -6.25 17.08
CA GLY A 63 -1.94 -6.78 16.83
C GLY A 63 -2.51 -6.27 15.49
N VAL A 64 -3.41 -7.03 14.88
CA VAL A 64 -3.89 -6.78 13.50
C VAL A 64 -4.55 -5.41 13.36
N ARG A 65 -5.41 -4.99 14.30
CA ARG A 65 -6.10 -3.69 14.23
C ARG A 65 -5.11 -2.53 14.27
N VAL A 66 -4.20 -2.49 15.25
CA VAL A 66 -3.24 -1.38 15.39
C VAL A 66 -2.25 -1.38 14.24
N ALA A 67 -1.75 -2.55 13.84
CA ALA A 67 -0.90 -2.70 12.66
C ALA A 67 -1.57 -2.09 11.42
N PHE A 68 -2.84 -2.46 11.16
CA PHE A 68 -3.61 -1.92 10.04
C PHE A 68 -3.84 -0.41 10.11
N LEU A 69 -4.06 0.18 11.29
CA LEU A 69 -4.22 1.63 11.38
C LEU A 69 -2.90 2.36 11.17
N VAL A 70 -1.81 1.85 11.76
CA VAL A 70 -0.47 2.43 11.64
C VAL A 70 0.00 2.43 10.19
N ILE A 71 -0.12 1.31 9.46
CA ILE A 71 0.36 1.29 8.08
C ILE A 71 -0.45 2.19 7.14
N ASN A 72 -1.72 2.47 7.46
CA ASN A 72 -2.56 3.34 6.65
C ASN A 72 -2.21 4.79 6.95
N ALA A 73 -1.90 5.10 8.22
CA ALA A 73 -1.34 6.40 8.57
C ALA A 73 0.00 6.65 7.87
N VAL A 74 0.89 5.65 7.80
CA VAL A 74 2.15 5.74 7.02
C VAL A 74 1.86 5.97 5.54
N PHE A 75 0.87 5.28 4.97
CA PHE A 75 0.45 5.50 3.59
C PHE A 75 -0.02 6.94 3.36
N PHE A 76 -0.90 7.47 4.22
CA PHE A 76 -1.37 8.86 4.10
C PHE A 76 -0.26 9.88 4.27
N ALA A 77 0.69 9.65 5.19
CA ALA A 77 1.87 10.50 5.33
C ALA A 77 2.73 10.46 4.05
N GLY A 78 2.95 9.27 3.49
CA GLY A 78 3.65 9.11 2.21
C GLY A 78 2.95 9.79 1.05
N THR A 79 1.61 9.74 1.01
CA THR A 79 0.80 10.48 0.04
C THR A 79 0.95 11.99 0.21
N ALA A 80 0.85 12.50 1.45
CA ALA A 80 0.99 13.93 1.72
C ALA A 80 2.39 14.45 1.31
N ILE A 81 3.44 13.69 1.64
CA ILE A 81 4.82 14.02 1.24
C ILE A 81 4.96 14.04 -0.28
N ALA A 82 4.40 13.05 -0.99
CA ALA A 82 4.47 13.01 -2.45
C ALA A 82 3.65 14.14 -3.10
N PHE A 83 2.47 14.44 -2.55
CA PHE A 83 1.56 15.46 -3.07
C PHE A 83 2.12 16.87 -2.91
N PHE A 84 2.57 17.22 -1.70
CA PHE A 84 3.11 18.55 -1.39
C PHE A 84 4.62 18.69 -1.66
N GLY A 85 5.30 17.60 -2.03
CA GLY A 85 6.76 17.57 -2.21
C GLY A 85 7.25 18.59 -3.26
N PRO A 86 8.07 19.58 -2.89
CA PRO A 86 8.59 20.58 -3.82
C PRO A 86 9.76 20.07 -4.66
N SER A 87 10.36 18.93 -4.30
CA SER A 87 11.49 18.31 -5.01
C SER A 87 11.21 16.86 -5.38
N PHE A 88 11.94 16.36 -6.38
CA PHE A 88 11.79 14.98 -6.85
C PHE A 88 12.08 13.96 -5.75
N GLU A 89 13.10 14.21 -4.93
CA GLU A 89 13.52 13.34 -3.84
C GLU A 89 12.43 13.20 -2.77
N MET A 90 11.69 14.28 -2.48
CA MET A 90 10.54 14.20 -1.57
C MET A 90 9.43 13.33 -2.15
N VAL A 91 9.16 13.43 -3.46
CA VAL A 91 8.19 12.55 -4.12
C VAL A 91 8.61 11.09 -4.00
N VAL A 92 9.89 10.78 -4.25
CA VAL A 92 10.46 9.43 -4.08
C VAL A 92 10.34 8.96 -2.63
N LEU A 93 10.62 9.81 -1.65
CA LEU A 93 10.45 9.48 -0.23
C LEU A 93 8.99 9.13 0.09
N GLY A 94 8.04 9.91 -0.44
CA GLY A 94 6.61 9.61 -0.33
C GLY A 94 6.25 8.25 -0.94
N ARG A 95 6.87 7.88 -2.08
CA ARG A 95 6.71 6.57 -2.72
C ARG A 95 7.26 5.42 -1.89
N VAL A 96 8.41 5.62 -1.25
CA VAL A 96 9.03 4.65 -0.32
C VAL A 96 8.09 4.35 0.85
N LEU A 97 7.49 5.38 1.45
CA LEU A 97 6.54 5.20 2.57
C LEU A 97 5.24 4.51 2.13
N GLN A 98 4.72 4.86 0.95
CA GLN A 98 3.55 4.18 0.38
C GLN A 98 3.84 2.72 0.06
N GLY A 99 5.01 2.41 -0.50
CA GLY A 99 5.46 1.06 -0.80
C GLY A 99 5.60 0.20 0.45
N PHE A 100 6.26 0.72 1.49
CA PHE A 100 6.35 0.08 2.80
C PHE A 100 4.97 -0.28 3.38
N SER A 101 4.00 0.62 3.24
CA SER A 101 2.63 0.39 3.71
C SER A 101 1.93 -0.71 2.92
N ALA A 102 2.06 -0.66 1.59
CA ALA A 102 1.48 -1.65 0.68
C ALA A 102 2.01 -3.07 0.93
N GLY A 103 3.30 -3.19 1.24
CA GLY A 103 3.95 -4.48 1.48
C GLY A 103 3.50 -5.16 2.77
N ILE A 104 3.17 -4.40 3.82
CA ILE A 104 2.62 -4.98 5.05
C ILE A 104 1.15 -5.37 4.88
N VAL A 105 0.35 -4.56 4.17
CA VAL A 105 -1.11 -4.77 4.03
C VAL A 105 -1.47 -6.04 3.26
N GLN A 106 -0.74 -6.36 2.19
CA GLN A 106 -1.04 -7.52 1.35
C GLN A 106 -1.06 -8.85 2.14
N PRO A 107 0.05 -9.26 2.80
CA PRO A 107 0.09 -10.51 3.55
C PRO A 107 -0.81 -10.47 4.80
N MET A 108 -1.02 -9.31 5.41
CA MET A 108 -1.99 -9.15 6.51
C MET A 108 -3.43 -9.45 6.06
N THR A 109 -3.81 -8.97 4.88
CA THR A 109 -5.15 -9.22 4.30
C THR A 109 -5.34 -10.70 3.96
N MET A 110 -4.31 -11.34 3.40
CA MET A 110 -4.32 -12.79 3.18
C MET A 110 -4.51 -13.55 4.49
N GLY A 111 -3.74 -13.22 5.53
CA GLY A 111 -3.89 -13.84 6.85
C GLY A 111 -5.30 -13.72 7.42
N LEU A 112 -5.94 -12.55 7.29
CA LEU A 112 -7.32 -12.32 7.71
C LEU A 112 -8.33 -13.20 6.94
N ILE A 113 -8.13 -13.42 5.63
CA ILE A 113 -8.95 -14.34 4.84
C ILE A 113 -8.84 -15.77 5.40
N PHE A 114 -7.62 -16.23 5.70
CA PHE A 114 -7.38 -17.59 6.19
C PHE A 114 -8.01 -17.85 7.56
N VAL A 115 -7.97 -16.86 8.46
CA VAL A 115 -8.56 -16.96 9.80
C VAL A 115 -10.09 -16.90 9.74
N GLN A 116 -10.65 -16.06 8.87
CA GLN A 116 -12.09 -15.81 8.86
C GLN A 116 -12.90 -16.80 8.02
N PHE A 117 -12.33 -17.33 6.93
CA PHE A 117 -13.06 -18.23 6.03
C PHE A 117 -12.74 -19.70 6.31
N PRO A 118 -13.77 -20.57 6.35
CA PRO A 118 -13.56 -22.01 6.50
C PRO A 118 -12.79 -22.57 5.29
N PRO A 119 -12.04 -23.68 5.45
CA PRO A 119 -11.14 -24.20 4.41
C PRO A 119 -11.77 -24.38 3.03
N ASN A 120 -13.05 -24.76 2.98
CA ASN A 120 -13.83 -24.97 1.76
C ASN A 120 -14.21 -23.66 1.02
N ARG A 121 -14.15 -22.50 1.68
CA ARG A 121 -14.47 -21.17 1.09
C ARG A 121 -13.26 -20.27 0.92
N ARG A 122 -12.09 -20.65 1.46
CA ARG A 122 -10.84 -19.88 1.32
C ARG A 122 -10.49 -19.63 -0.14
N GLY A 123 -10.60 -20.65 -1.00
CA GLY A 123 -10.31 -20.52 -2.43
C GLY A 123 -11.17 -19.46 -3.13
N GLN A 124 -12.46 -19.38 -2.79
CA GLN A 124 -13.37 -18.37 -3.33
C GLN A 124 -13.01 -16.96 -2.83
N ALA A 125 -12.73 -16.80 -1.54
CA ALA A 125 -12.36 -15.52 -0.95
C ALA A 125 -11.00 -15.02 -1.48
N MET A 126 -10.01 -15.90 -1.61
CA MET A 126 -8.74 -15.61 -2.25
C MET A 126 -8.91 -15.27 -3.73
N GLY A 127 -9.77 -15.99 -4.45
CA GLY A 127 -10.11 -15.68 -5.85
C GLY A 127 -10.67 -14.28 -6.02
N LEU A 128 -11.63 -13.88 -5.18
CA LEU A 128 -12.19 -12.52 -5.19
C LEU A 128 -11.14 -11.45 -4.85
N HIS A 129 -10.26 -11.73 -3.89
CA HIS A 129 -9.16 -10.84 -3.55
C HIS A 129 -8.19 -10.66 -4.72
N SER A 130 -7.77 -11.77 -5.36
CA SER A 130 -6.90 -11.74 -6.53
C SER A 130 -7.54 -11.01 -7.70
N MET A 131 -8.85 -11.18 -7.94
CA MET A 131 -9.57 -10.41 -8.96
C MET A 131 -9.47 -8.92 -8.69
N GLY A 132 -9.71 -8.48 -7.45
CA GLY A 132 -9.58 -7.07 -7.08
C GLY A 132 -8.17 -6.53 -7.30
N ILE A 133 -7.14 -7.31 -6.92
CA ILE A 133 -5.73 -6.95 -7.14
C ILE A 133 -5.43 -6.75 -8.63
N GLN A 134 -6.01 -7.57 -9.51
CA GLN A 134 -5.77 -7.48 -10.96
C GLN A 134 -6.59 -6.39 -11.65
N ILE A 135 -7.72 -5.98 -11.08
CA ILE A 135 -8.52 -4.84 -11.60
C ILE A 135 -7.79 -3.51 -11.33
N ALA A 136 -7.12 -3.37 -10.19
CA ALA A 136 -6.35 -2.18 -9.85
C ALA A 136 -5.34 -1.72 -10.94
N PRO A 137 -4.43 -2.57 -11.46
CA PRO A 137 -3.51 -2.20 -12.53
C PRO A 137 -4.20 -1.95 -13.87
N MET A 138 -5.37 -2.54 -14.12
CA MET A 138 -6.15 -2.29 -15.34
C MET A 138 -6.77 -0.89 -15.35
N LEU A 139 -7.33 -0.46 -14.21
CA LEU A 139 -7.96 0.85 -14.08
C LEU A 139 -6.94 1.97 -13.82
N GLY A 140 -5.79 1.65 -13.23
CA GLY A 140 -4.75 2.61 -12.87
C GLY A 140 -4.35 3.54 -14.02
N PRO A 141 -3.92 3.02 -15.18
CA PRO A 141 -3.51 3.87 -16.30
C PRO A 141 -4.63 4.73 -16.89
N MET A 142 -5.85 4.19 -16.95
CA MET A 142 -7.01 4.92 -17.46
C MET A 142 -7.33 6.13 -16.57
N ILE A 143 -7.42 5.91 -15.26
CA ILE A 143 -7.71 6.97 -14.28
C ILE A 143 -6.53 7.94 -14.18
N GLY A 144 -5.30 7.41 -14.16
CA GLY A 144 -4.07 8.19 -14.09
C GLY A 144 -3.90 9.14 -15.26
N GLY A 145 -4.08 8.64 -16.49
CA GLY A 145 -4.01 9.47 -17.70
C GLY A 145 -5.04 10.60 -17.68
N LEU A 146 -6.30 10.28 -17.38
CA LEU A 146 -7.36 11.29 -17.29
C LEU A 146 -7.04 12.39 -16.26
N ILE A 147 -6.52 12.02 -15.09
CA ILE A 147 -6.16 12.98 -14.03
C ILE A 147 -4.97 13.84 -14.45
N ILE A 148 -3.93 13.22 -15.01
CA ILE A 148 -2.74 13.94 -15.49
C ILE A 148 -3.14 14.98 -16.55
N ASP A 149 -4.02 14.61 -17.48
CA ASP A 149 -4.46 15.47 -18.59
C ASP A 149 -5.39 16.61 -18.14
N THR A 150 -6.15 16.45 -17.05
CA THR A 150 -7.17 17.41 -16.63
C THR A 150 -6.74 18.32 -15.48
N VAL A 151 -6.12 17.77 -14.45
CA VAL A 151 -5.79 18.50 -13.19
C VAL A 151 -4.31 18.44 -12.84
N GLY A 152 -3.55 17.53 -13.44
CA GLY A 152 -2.11 17.44 -13.33
C GLY A 152 -1.63 16.21 -12.56
N TRP A 153 -0.32 15.93 -12.67
CA TRP A 153 0.28 14.69 -12.17
C TRP A 153 0.29 14.54 -10.65
N ARG A 154 0.20 15.63 -9.87
CA ARG A 154 0.25 15.54 -8.40
C ARG A 154 -1.01 14.88 -7.82
N GLU A 155 -2.15 15.15 -8.44
CA GLU A 155 -3.47 14.67 -7.98
C GLU A 155 -3.60 13.14 -8.04
N ILE A 156 -2.73 12.47 -8.80
CA ILE A 156 -2.71 11.01 -8.88
C ILE A 156 -2.49 10.33 -7.52
N PHE A 157 -1.77 10.99 -6.60
CA PHE A 157 -1.50 10.45 -5.27
C PHE A 157 -2.72 10.47 -4.36
N LEU A 158 -3.71 11.31 -4.66
CA LEU A 158 -4.96 11.40 -3.90
C LEU A 158 -5.98 10.33 -4.30
N VAL A 159 -5.86 9.73 -5.50
CA VAL A 159 -6.80 8.71 -5.99
C VAL A 159 -6.99 7.53 -5.03
N PRO A 160 -5.92 6.95 -4.43
CA PRO A 160 -6.07 5.84 -3.50
C PRO A 160 -6.60 6.26 -2.12
N VAL A 161 -6.46 7.53 -1.74
CA VAL A 161 -6.80 8.06 -0.41
C VAL A 161 -8.25 7.79 0.00
N PRO A 162 -9.29 8.09 -0.80
CA PRO A 162 -10.68 7.84 -0.39
C PRO A 162 -10.96 6.36 -0.13
N ILE A 163 -10.37 5.46 -0.91
CA ILE A 163 -10.54 4.02 -0.73
C ILE A 163 -9.82 3.55 0.54
N CYS A 164 -8.58 4.02 0.77
CA CYS A 164 -7.85 3.75 2.00
C CYS A 164 -8.56 4.33 3.24
N ALA A 165 -9.14 5.52 3.15
CA ALA A 165 -9.87 6.15 4.24
C ALA A 165 -11.12 5.35 4.62
N MET A 166 -11.87 4.87 3.61
CA MET A 166 -12.99 3.95 3.82
C MET A 166 -12.52 2.62 4.44
N ALA A 167 -11.40 2.08 3.97
CA ALA A 167 -10.80 0.88 4.54
C ALA A 167 -10.40 1.06 6.02
N VAL A 168 -9.81 2.20 6.37
CA VAL A 168 -9.49 2.58 7.76
C VAL A 168 -10.74 2.69 8.61
N PHE A 169 -11.78 3.37 8.13
CA PHE A 169 -13.06 3.50 8.82
C PHE A 169 -13.68 2.12 9.13
N LEU A 170 -13.76 1.25 8.13
CA LEU A 170 -14.25 -0.12 8.32
C LEU A 170 -13.31 -0.97 9.19
N GLY A 171 -12.00 -0.74 9.11
CA GLY A 171 -11.00 -1.39 9.94
C GLY A 171 -11.17 -1.08 11.42
N MET A 172 -11.41 0.19 11.77
CA MET A 172 -11.67 0.62 13.15
C MET A 172 -12.92 -0.05 13.75
N LEU A 173 -13.98 -0.19 12.96
CA LEU A 173 -15.24 -0.80 13.41
C LEU A 173 -15.18 -2.32 13.53
N TYR A 174 -14.51 -3.00 12.59
CA TYR A 174 -14.67 -4.45 12.43
C TYR A 174 -13.42 -5.30 12.69
N LEU A 175 -12.19 -4.76 12.66
CA LEU A 175 -11.01 -5.58 12.97
C LEU A 175 -10.99 -5.93 14.45
N PRO A 176 -10.72 -7.17 14.87
CA PRO A 176 -10.60 -7.50 16.28
C PRO A 176 -9.41 -6.78 16.92
N GLY A 177 -9.54 -6.44 18.21
CA GLY A 177 -8.44 -5.91 19.01
C GLY A 177 -7.31 -6.93 19.22
N ARG A 178 -6.25 -6.55 19.93
CA ARG A 178 -5.15 -7.45 20.29
C ARG A 178 -5.70 -8.58 21.19
N GLU A 179 -5.65 -9.83 20.73
CA GLU A 179 -5.68 -10.98 21.64
C GLU A 179 -4.39 -10.93 22.47
N GLU A 180 -4.49 -11.14 23.78
CA GLU A 180 -3.36 -11.14 24.73
C GLU A 180 -2.37 -12.27 24.42
N GLN A 181 -1.57 -12.12 23.36
CA GLN A 181 -0.49 -13.03 23.04
C GLN A 181 0.84 -12.42 23.50
N GLY A 182 1.20 -12.70 24.75
CA GLY A 182 2.56 -12.75 25.29
C GLY A 182 3.55 -11.61 25.00
N ALA A 183 4.80 -11.82 25.41
CA ALA A 183 5.91 -10.87 25.25
C ALA A 183 6.23 -10.60 23.77
N LEU A 184 6.66 -9.37 23.47
CA LEU A 184 7.08 -8.95 22.12
C LEU A 184 8.10 -9.94 21.54
N PRO A 185 7.86 -10.57 20.37
CA PRO A 185 8.85 -11.42 19.74
C PRO A 185 10.09 -10.59 19.38
N LYS A 186 11.28 -11.08 19.75
CA LYS A 186 12.55 -10.45 19.36
C LYS A 186 12.62 -10.35 17.84
N PHE A 187 12.90 -9.16 17.33
CA PHE A 187 13.06 -8.93 15.89
C PHE A 187 14.32 -9.66 15.39
N ASP A 188 14.15 -10.55 14.42
CA ASP A 188 15.26 -11.32 13.85
C ASP A 188 15.91 -10.52 12.71
N TRP A 189 16.93 -9.74 13.07
CA TRP A 189 17.71 -8.95 12.12
C TRP A 189 18.50 -9.80 11.13
N LEU A 190 18.89 -11.02 11.54
CA LEU A 190 19.72 -11.93 10.74
C LEU A 190 18.90 -12.55 9.60
N GLY A 191 17.64 -12.89 9.87
CA GLY A 191 16.70 -13.35 8.83
C GLY A 191 16.22 -12.26 7.87
N TYR A 192 16.36 -10.98 8.23
CA TYR A 192 16.01 -9.85 7.35
C TYR A 192 17.12 -9.48 6.35
N SER A 193 18.37 -9.85 6.64
CA SER A 193 19.56 -9.49 5.83
C SER A 193 20.07 -10.58 4.88
N LEU A 194 19.53 -11.80 4.95
CA LEU A 194 19.91 -12.99 4.16
C LEU A 194 18.91 -13.24 3.03
#